data_AF-A0A1G2TEL1-F1
#
_entry.id   AF-A0A1G2TEL1-F1
#
_cell.length_a   1.000
_cell.length_b   1.000
_cell.length_c   1.000
_cell.angle_alpha   90.00
_cell.angle_beta   90.00
_cell.angle_gamma   90.00
#
_symmetry.space_group_name_H-M   'P 1'
#
loop_
_entity.id
_entity.type
_entity.pdbx_description
1 polymer ?
#
loop_
_entity_poly.entity_id
_entity_poly.type
_entity_poly.pdbx_seq_one_letter_code
_entity_poly.pdbx_strand_id
1 'polypeptide(L)'
;MKYLKPKQHYLDLYDRHTVKSCRDLIGIYSVPSENLPLYQGKPAPKELVDSVGKMALEWSLMFEKGNRFLKKEEVVEKWMTEDAEKDRFYEAAEPPYGIRCLTCQKEMALVHKDLWTELNKPLHVLFMYDCPNGCRPGRMFWDNSEEWTPKPHLCPKCSGKLKLKDRTTDKKFITDYLCASCGFTKTEELERTVHSQEESDPDFEFNRTRFCLSKEEGEKWRQELANMEEMKKLVDKWKEKDKHKTEYDAINNLKKLTVVALENLLAPLCEKAQYIKFQLGTADIGKDLTVPFTVHEANPDRADLASSHALQKIVKNALAGTNWRLMSDGISYRMGILTGRLRAYEREEDLLKLVQKAVGNSSSQPPESKLGYL
;
A
#
# COMPACT_ATOMS: atom_id res chain seq x y z
N MET A 1 -31.50 -18.18 -6.90
CA MET A 1 -30.92 -16.90 -6.42
C MET A 1 -31.62 -16.43 -5.14
N LYS A 2 -31.09 -16.86 -3.99
CA LYS A 2 -31.52 -16.49 -2.63
C LYS A 2 -30.76 -15.25 -2.15
N TYR A 3 -29.46 -15.17 -2.45
CA TYR A 3 -28.53 -14.14 -1.96
C TYR A 3 -28.36 -12.98 -2.94
N LEU A 4 -28.06 -13.25 -4.21
CA LEU A 4 -27.83 -12.19 -5.20
C LEU A 4 -29.09 -11.33 -5.39
N LYS A 5 -28.92 -10.01 -5.31
CA LYS A 5 -29.97 -9.01 -5.53
C LYS A 5 -29.77 -8.24 -6.85
N PRO A 6 -30.75 -7.46 -7.31
CA PRO A 6 -30.55 -6.55 -8.43
C PRO A 6 -29.45 -5.52 -8.13
N LYS A 7 -28.68 -5.10 -9.14
CA LYS A 7 -27.58 -4.12 -8.98
C LYS A 7 -28.00 -2.86 -8.19
N GLN A 8 -29.23 -2.37 -8.39
CA GLN A 8 -29.75 -1.20 -7.68
C GLN A 8 -29.74 -1.36 -6.16
N HIS A 9 -30.04 -2.55 -5.64
CA HIS A 9 -29.99 -2.83 -4.21
C HIS A 9 -28.60 -2.52 -3.61
N TYR A 10 -27.54 -2.96 -4.29
CA TYR A 10 -26.16 -2.74 -3.86
C TYR A 10 -25.72 -1.29 -4.02
N LEU A 11 -26.19 -0.61 -5.08
CA LEU A 11 -25.94 0.82 -5.27
C LEU A 11 -26.56 1.64 -4.13
N ASP A 12 -27.81 1.34 -3.77
CA ASP A 12 -28.52 2.04 -2.69
C ASP A 12 -27.89 1.74 -1.33
N LEU A 13 -27.47 0.49 -1.09
CA LEU A 13 -26.75 0.11 0.12
C LEU A 13 -25.41 0.86 0.22
N TYR A 14 -24.66 0.95 -0.88
CA TYR A 14 -23.40 1.68 -0.93
C TYR A 14 -23.61 3.18 -0.65
N ASP A 15 -24.66 3.77 -1.20
CA ASP A 15 -25.02 5.18 -0.98
C ASP A 15 -25.44 5.41 0.49
N ARG A 16 -26.21 4.51 1.11
CA ARG A 16 -26.51 4.54 2.55
C ARG A 16 -25.26 4.55 3.41
N HIS A 17 -24.29 3.68 3.10
CA HIS A 17 -23.00 3.68 3.81
C HIS A 17 -22.21 4.97 3.61
N THR A 18 -22.23 5.54 2.40
CA THR A 18 -21.58 6.82 2.10
C THR A 18 -22.20 7.96 2.89
N VAL A 19 -23.53 8.04 2.91
CA VAL A 19 -24.28 9.04 3.69
C VAL A 19 -23.98 8.91 5.18
N LYS A 20 -24.00 7.67 5.70
CA LYS A 20 -23.65 7.41 7.10
C LYS A 20 -22.22 7.86 7.42
N SER A 21 -21.23 7.49 6.60
CA SER A 21 -19.83 7.90 6.79
C SER A 21 -19.67 9.42 6.83
N CYS A 22 -20.31 10.14 5.91
CA CYS A 22 -20.26 11.60 5.87
C CYS A 22 -20.96 12.26 7.07
N ARG A 23 -22.08 11.70 7.55
CA ARG A 23 -22.74 12.16 8.78
C ARG A 23 -21.90 11.89 10.02
N ASP A 24 -21.26 10.72 10.09
CA ASP A 24 -20.35 10.36 11.17
C ASP A 24 -19.17 11.35 11.22
N LEU A 25 -18.59 11.73 10.07
CA LEU A 25 -17.58 12.78 9.99
C LEU A 25 -18.09 14.13 10.50
N ILE A 26 -19.28 14.58 10.07
CA ILE A 26 -19.88 15.82 10.57
C ILE A 26 -20.04 15.76 12.09
N GLY A 27 -20.51 14.63 12.62
CA GLY A 27 -20.64 14.39 14.05
C GLY A 27 -19.31 14.58 14.78
N ILE A 28 -18.24 13.94 14.29
CA ILE A 28 -16.89 14.04 14.87
C ILE A 28 -16.41 15.49 14.94
N TYR A 29 -16.51 16.23 13.83
CA TYR A 29 -16.03 17.62 13.77
C TYR A 29 -16.96 18.64 14.43
N SER A 30 -18.20 18.26 14.76
CA SER A 30 -19.14 19.12 15.49
C SER A 30 -18.94 19.07 17.00
N VAL A 31 -18.17 18.11 17.53
CA VAL A 31 -17.86 18.02 18.96
C VAL A 31 -16.86 19.13 19.32
N PRO A 32 -17.21 20.05 20.23
CA PRO A 32 -16.28 21.09 20.68
C PRO A 32 -15.07 20.45 21.36
N SER A 33 -13.87 20.95 21.06
CA SER A 33 -12.66 20.50 21.76
C SER A 33 -12.70 20.97 23.21
N GLU A 34 -12.76 20.04 24.17
CA GLU A 34 -12.70 20.37 25.60
C GLU A 34 -11.35 20.99 26.00
N ASN A 35 -10.27 20.60 25.30
CA ASN A 35 -8.93 21.15 25.47
C ASN A 35 -8.48 21.82 24.18
N LEU A 36 -8.25 23.14 24.23
CA LEU A 36 -7.76 23.86 23.06
C LEU A 36 -6.29 23.46 22.78
N PRO A 37 -5.93 23.17 21.53
CA PRO A 37 -4.55 22.86 21.17
C PRO A 37 -3.64 24.04 21.49
N LEU A 38 -2.38 23.77 21.82
CA LEU A 38 -1.39 24.82 22.06
C LEU A 38 -0.88 25.36 20.72
N TYR A 39 -0.95 26.68 20.55
CA TYR A 39 -0.32 27.43 19.47
C TYR A 39 0.71 28.37 20.07
N GLN A 40 1.98 28.21 19.66
CA GLN A 40 3.10 28.98 20.21
C GLN A 40 3.19 28.93 21.75
N GLY A 41 2.91 27.75 22.33
CA GLY A 41 3.00 27.51 23.77
C GLY A 41 1.82 28.02 24.61
N LYS A 42 0.75 28.55 23.99
CA LYS A 42 -0.48 29.00 24.66
C LYS A 42 -1.72 28.33 24.05
N PRO A 43 -2.83 28.19 24.78
CA PRO A 43 -4.08 27.72 24.19
C PRO A 43 -4.47 28.57 22.97
N ALA A 44 -4.77 27.91 21.85
CA ALA A 44 -5.14 28.58 20.62
C ALA A 44 -6.47 29.34 20.79
N PRO A 45 -6.64 30.51 20.13
CA PRO A 45 -7.92 31.21 20.12
C PRO A 45 -9.04 30.31 19.60
N LYS A 46 -10.20 30.31 20.27
CA LYS A 46 -11.34 29.46 19.90
C LYS A 46 -11.78 29.68 18.45
N GLU A 47 -11.82 30.93 18.00
CA GLU A 47 -12.17 31.31 16.61
C GLU A 47 -11.24 30.68 15.58
N LEU A 48 -9.94 30.59 15.89
CA LEU A 48 -8.96 29.93 15.03
C LEU A 48 -9.19 28.42 14.99
N VAL A 49 -9.44 27.80 16.16
CA VAL A 49 -9.74 26.37 16.27
C VAL A 49 -11.02 26.02 15.49
N ASP A 50 -12.07 26.83 15.64
CA ASP A 50 -13.33 26.64 14.93
C ASP A 50 -13.15 26.81 13.40
N SER A 51 -12.35 27.78 12.97
CA SER A 51 -12.05 27.99 11.55
C SER A 51 -11.26 26.82 10.94
N VAL A 52 -10.21 26.37 11.62
CA VAL A 52 -9.42 25.20 11.19
C VAL A 52 -10.27 23.92 11.22
N GLY A 53 -11.12 23.76 12.22
CA GLY A 53 -12.06 22.64 12.32
C GLY A 53 -13.03 22.58 11.15
N LYS A 54 -13.58 23.73 10.73
CA LYS A 54 -14.44 23.82 9.53
C LYS A 54 -13.68 23.44 8.25
N MET A 55 -12.47 23.97 8.07
CA MET A 55 -11.63 23.61 6.92
C MET A 55 -11.30 22.11 6.91
N ALA A 56 -10.96 21.54 8.06
CA ALA A 56 -10.65 20.13 8.20
C ALA A 56 -11.87 19.24 7.92
N LEU A 57 -13.06 19.65 8.35
CA LEU A 57 -14.31 18.97 8.00
C LEU A 57 -14.57 19.02 6.49
N GLU A 58 -14.45 20.20 5.86
CA GLU A 58 -14.66 20.37 4.42
C GLU A 58 -13.70 19.48 3.61
N TRP A 59 -12.42 19.45 3.98
CA TRP A 59 -11.44 18.57 3.35
C TRP A 59 -11.76 17.10 3.59
N SER A 60 -12.08 16.71 4.82
CA SER A 60 -12.41 15.31 5.14
C SER A 60 -13.62 14.82 4.37
N LEU A 61 -14.67 15.65 4.25
CA LEU A 61 -15.83 15.36 3.43
C LEU A 61 -15.45 15.27 1.96
N MET A 62 -14.65 16.19 1.44
CA MET A 62 -14.19 16.18 0.04
C MET A 62 -13.46 14.86 -0.28
N PHE A 63 -12.48 14.47 0.55
CA PHE A 63 -11.74 13.22 0.40
C PHE A 63 -12.63 11.99 0.54
N GLU A 64 -13.51 11.95 1.54
CA GLU A 64 -14.42 10.81 1.75
C GLU A 64 -15.35 10.65 0.54
N LYS A 65 -16.06 11.72 0.14
CA LYS A 65 -16.96 11.69 -1.02
C LYS A 65 -16.23 11.23 -2.29
N GLY A 66 -15.06 11.79 -2.54
CA GLY A 66 -14.23 11.46 -3.70
C GLY A 66 -13.74 10.01 -3.70
N ASN A 67 -13.22 9.53 -2.57
CA ASN A 67 -12.78 8.14 -2.42
C ASN A 67 -13.94 7.15 -2.55
N ARG A 68 -15.11 7.49 -1.98
CA ARG A 68 -16.33 6.69 -2.09
C ARG A 68 -16.80 6.61 -3.54
N PHE A 69 -16.71 7.68 -4.31
CA PHE A 69 -17.01 7.65 -5.75
C PHE A 69 -16.08 6.71 -6.51
N LEU A 70 -14.76 6.85 -6.32
CA LEU A 70 -13.76 6.07 -7.07
C LEU A 70 -13.88 4.55 -6.83
N LYS A 71 -14.25 4.14 -5.62
CA LYS A 71 -14.39 2.72 -5.23
C LYS A 71 -15.79 2.14 -5.46
N LYS A 72 -16.77 2.94 -5.86
CA LYS A 72 -18.19 2.53 -5.87
C LYS A 72 -18.43 1.31 -6.76
N GLU A 73 -17.96 1.34 -8.00
CA GLU A 73 -18.19 0.24 -8.94
C GLU A 73 -17.48 -1.04 -8.48
N GLU A 74 -16.21 -0.93 -8.07
CA GLU A 74 -15.41 -2.06 -7.56
C GLU A 74 -16.07 -2.74 -6.35
N VAL A 75 -16.53 -1.96 -5.37
CA VAL A 75 -17.14 -2.51 -4.16
C VAL A 75 -18.51 -3.14 -4.46
N VAL A 76 -19.32 -2.51 -5.32
CA VAL A 76 -20.61 -3.06 -5.72
C VAL A 76 -20.43 -4.36 -6.50
N GLU A 77 -19.49 -4.40 -7.44
CA GLU A 77 -19.16 -5.61 -8.19
C GLU A 77 -18.66 -6.74 -7.26
N LYS A 78 -17.81 -6.39 -6.28
CA LYS A 78 -17.35 -7.34 -5.27
C LYS A 78 -18.51 -7.94 -4.47
N TRP A 79 -19.42 -7.13 -3.95
CA TRP A 79 -20.59 -7.63 -3.21
C TRP A 79 -21.50 -8.50 -4.07
N MET A 80 -21.76 -8.09 -5.31
CA MET A 80 -22.53 -8.90 -6.25
C MET A 80 -21.86 -10.24 -6.55
N THR A 81 -20.53 -10.23 -6.73
CA THR A 81 -19.76 -11.46 -7.00
C THR A 81 -19.80 -12.41 -5.81
N GLU A 82 -19.58 -11.89 -4.59
CA GLU A 82 -19.66 -12.67 -3.36
C GLU A 82 -21.05 -13.29 -3.16
N ASP A 83 -22.13 -12.54 -3.41
CA ASP A 83 -23.49 -13.08 -3.28
C ASP A 83 -23.85 -14.07 -4.41
N ALA A 84 -23.34 -13.86 -5.61
CA ALA A 84 -23.46 -14.83 -6.70
C ALA A 84 -22.70 -16.14 -6.39
N GLU A 85 -21.54 -16.06 -5.73
CA GLU A 85 -20.80 -17.22 -5.24
C GLU A 85 -21.57 -17.97 -4.15
N LYS A 86 -22.17 -17.26 -3.20
CA LYS A 86 -23.04 -17.87 -2.18
C LYS A 86 -24.23 -18.60 -2.81
N ASP A 87 -24.87 -18.00 -3.80
CA ASP A 87 -25.97 -18.65 -4.54
C ASP A 87 -25.49 -19.91 -5.25
N ARG A 88 -24.37 -19.85 -5.99
CA ARG A 88 -23.80 -21.03 -6.66
C ARG A 88 -23.44 -22.15 -5.68
N PHE A 89 -22.77 -21.81 -4.57
CA PHE A 89 -22.37 -22.78 -3.56
C PHE A 89 -23.58 -23.42 -2.88
N TYR A 90 -24.56 -22.60 -2.51
CA TYR A 90 -25.81 -23.09 -1.93
C TYR A 90 -26.58 -23.98 -2.90
N GLU A 91 -26.71 -23.62 -4.17
CA GLU A 91 -27.43 -24.42 -5.17
C GLU A 91 -26.71 -25.75 -5.48
N ALA A 92 -25.38 -25.75 -5.56
CA ALA A 92 -24.56 -26.94 -5.84
C ALA A 92 -24.49 -27.94 -4.68
N ALA A 93 -24.71 -27.52 -3.43
CA ALA A 93 -24.61 -28.40 -2.28
C ALA A 93 -25.73 -29.46 -2.28
N GLU A 94 -25.36 -30.74 -2.30
CA GLU A 94 -26.29 -31.86 -2.26
C GLU A 94 -26.52 -32.38 -0.84
N PRO A 95 -27.78 -32.65 -0.45
CA PRO A 95 -28.09 -33.22 0.86
C PRO A 95 -27.60 -34.67 0.95
N PRO A 96 -27.01 -35.10 2.08
CA PRO A 96 -26.73 -36.51 2.33
C PRO A 96 -27.98 -37.40 2.23
N TYR A 97 -27.83 -38.60 1.66
CA TYR A 97 -28.92 -39.56 1.48
C TYR A 97 -28.90 -40.66 2.55
N GLY A 98 -30.01 -41.39 2.69
CA GLY A 98 -30.09 -42.56 3.58
C GLY A 98 -30.07 -42.23 5.07
N ILE A 99 -30.38 -40.98 5.44
CA ILE A 99 -30.43 -40.55 6.84
C ILE A 99 -31.62 -41.21 7.54
N ARG A 100 -31.34 -41.99 8.58
CA ARG A 100 -32.36 -42.70 9.38
C ARG A 100 -32.53 -42.09 10.77
N CYS A 101 -33.77 -42.15 11.25
CA CYS A 101 -34.11 -41.77 12.61
C CYS A 101 -33.50 -42.76 13.60
N LEU A 102 -32.80 -42.26 14.61
CA LEU A 102 -32.16 -43.11 15.63
C LEU A 102 -33.18 -43.88 16.50
N THR A 103 -34.41 -43.37 16.61
CA THR A 103 -35.47 -43.98 17.44
C THR A 103 -36.28 -45.03 16.70
N CYS A 104 -36.80 -44.71 15.51
CA CYS A 104 -37.72 -45.59 14.78
C CYS A 104 -37.14 -46.17 13.49
N GLN A 105 -35.88 -45.86 13.14
CA GLN A 105 -35.13 -46.36 11.97
C GLN A 105 -35.74 -46.03 10.60
N LYS A 106 -36.84 -45.26 10.57
CA LYS A 106 -37.45 -44.74 9.35
C LYS A 106 -36.54 -43.67 8.72
N GLU A 107 -36.54 -43.61 7.39
CA GLU A 107 -35.87 -42.56 6.64
C GLU A 107 -36.40 -41.18 7.02
N MET A 108 -35.49 -40.25 7.23
CA MET A 108 -35.80 -38.88 7.65
C MET A 108 -35.99 -37.98 6.44
N ALA A 109 -36.88 -37.00 6.55
CA ALA A 109 -37.15 -36.04 5.49
C ALA A 109 -36.29 -34.79 5.68
N LEU A 110 -35.68 -34.31 4.58
CA LEU A 110 -35.04 -33.00 4.56
C LEU A 110 -36.11 -31.92 4.76
N VAL A 111 -35.99 -31.14 5.83
CA VAL A 111 -36.94 -30.07 6.17
C VAL A 111 -36.35 -28.68 6.02
N HIS A 112 -35.03 -28.56 6.05
CA HIS A 112 -34.38 -27.26 5.89
C HIS A 112 -32.99 -27.40 5.27
N LYS A 113 -32.62 -26.40 4.46
CA LYS A 113 -31.30 -26.23 3.87
C LYS A 113 -30.92 -24.78 4.10
N ASP A 114 -29.77 -24.55 4.72
CA ASP A 114 -29.30 -23.19 4.97
C ASP A 114 -27.81 -23.02 4.70
N LEU A 115 -27.44 -21.84 4.22
CA LEU A 115 -26.04 -21.46 4.05
C LEU A 115 -25.54 -20.90 5.37
N TRP A 116 -24.57 -21.58 5.97
CA TRP A 116 -23.91 -21.13 7.17
C TRP A 116 -22.74 -20.22 6.79
N THR A 117 -22.86 -18.94 7.10
CA THR A 117 -21.82 -17.95 6.84
C THR A 117 -21.21 -17.45 8.14
N GLU A 118 -19.90 -17.59 8.28
CA GLU A 118 -19.13 -17.01 9.39
C GLU A 118 -18.01 -16.12 8.84
N LEU A 119 -17.73 -15.02 9.55
CA LEU A 119 -16.67 -14.10 9.16
C LEU A 119 -15.32 -14.83 9.11
N ASN A 120 -14.61 -14.71 7.99
CA ASN A 120 -13.30 -15.33 7.74
C ASN A 120 -13.28 -16.87 7.79
N LYS A 121 -14.42 -17.54 7.58
CA LYS A 121 -14.48 -19.00 7.47
C LYS A 121 -15.04 -19.44 6.11
N PRO A 122 -14.72 -20.67 5.66
CA PRO A 122 -15.35 -21.25 4.48
C PRO A 122 -16.88 -21.28 4.61
N LEU A 123 -17.55 -21.22 3.46
CA LEU A 123 -18.98 -21.45 3.38
C LEU A 123 -19.28 -22.92 3.68
N HIS A 124 -20.36 -23.16 4.44
CA HIS A 124 -20.90 -24.49 4.67
C HIS A 124 -22.39 -24.48 4.41
N VAL A 125 -22.95 -25.61 3.98
CA VAL A 125 -24.40 -25.77 3.90
C VAL A 125 -24.83 -26.79 4.95
N LEU A 126 -25.84 -26.40 5.73
CA LEU A 126 -26.41 -27.22 6.79
C LEU A 126 -27.76 -27.75 6.34
N PHE A 127 -27.88 -29.07 6.33
CA PHE A 127 -29.09 -29.80 5.99
C PHE A 127 -29.74 -30.33 7.25
N MET A 128 -31.00 -29.97 7.50
CA MET A 128 -31.76 -30.40 8.66
C MET A 128 -32.80 -31.44 8.25
N TYR A 129 -32.85 -32.53 9.00
CA TYR A 129 -33.74 -33.66 8.77
C TYR A 129 -34.63 -33.87 9.98
N ASP A 130 -35.94 -34.00 9.75
CA ASP A 130 -36.89 -34.39 10.77
C ASP A 130 -37.49 -35.77 10.47
N CYS A 131 -37.81 -36.50 11.53
CA CYS A 131 -38.47 -37.79 11.39
C CYS A 131 -39.93 -37.57 10.99
N PRO A 132 -40.44 -38.20 9.91
CA PRO A 132 -41.84 -38.08 9.52
C PRO A 132 -42.83 -38.56 10.59
N ASN A 133 -42.39 -39.38 11.54
CA ASN A 133 -43.19 -39.86 12.67
C ASN A 133 -43.12 -38.93 13.90
N GLY A 134 -42.47 -37.77 13.80
CA GLY A 134 -42.36 -36.79 14.89
C GLY A 134 -41.34 -37.13 15.99
N CYS A 135 -40.47 -38.11 15.78
CA CYS A 135 -39.40 -38.43 16.73
C CYS A 135 -38.38 -37.28 16.84
N ARG A 136 -37.88 -37.04 18.06
CA ARG A 136 -36.84 -36.04 18.37
C ARG A 136 -35.60 -36.72 18.98
N PRO A 137 -34.41 -36.10 18.87
CA PRO A 137 -34.12 -34.87 18.13
C PRO A 137 -34.13 -35.08 16.60
N GLY A 138 -34.31 -34.00 15.85
CA GLY A 138 -33.95 -33.98 14.42
C GLY A 138 -32.44 -34.15 14.26
N ARG A 139 -31.97 -34.43 13.04
CA ARG A 139 -30.54 -34.60 12.73
C ARG A 139 -30.12 -33.53 11.73
N MET A 140 -28.87 -33.09 11.83
CA MET A 140 -28.35 -32.02 10.99
C MET A 140 -27.00 -32.44 10.43
N PHE A 141 -26.75 -32.17 9.16
CA PHE A 141 -25.52 -32.58 8.48
C PHE A 141 -24.95 -31.43 7.68
N TRP A 142 -23.63 -31.34 7.69
CA TRP A 142 -22.89 -30.44 6.81
C TRP A 142 -22.85 -30.98 5.38
N ASP A 143 -22.43 -30.14 4.45
CA ASP A 143 -22.23 -30.43 3.03
C ASP A 143 -21.09 -31.43 2.77
N ASN A 144 -20.23 -31.67 3.76
CA ASN A 144 -19.24 -32.76 3.75
C ASN A 144 -19.78 -34.09 4.34
N SER A 145 -21.10 -34.18 4.60
CA SER A 145 -21.77 -35.32 5.25
C SER A 145 -21.42 -35.57 6.72
N GLU A 146 -20.64 -34.72 7.37
CA GLU A 146 -20.43 -34.80 8.82
C GLU A 146 -21.69 -34.38 9.58
N GLU A 147 -22.06 -35.15 10.61
CA GLU A 147 -23.19 -34.80 11.46
C GLU A 147 -22.85 -33.61 12.36
N TRP A 148 -23.68 -32.57 12.30
CA TRP A 148 -23.56 -31.44 13.19
C TRP A 148 -24.04 -31.82 14.59
N THR A 149 -23.17 -31.60 15.58
CA THR A 149 -23.51 -31.79 16.98
C THR A 149 -23.35 -30.49 17.75
N PRO A 150 -24.35 -30.08 18.56
CA PRO A 150 -24.20 -28.91 19.41
C PRO A 150 -23.08 -29.12 20.42
N LYS A 151 -22.21 -28.11 20.58
CA LYS A 151 -21.18 -28.15 21.62
C LYS A 151 -21.85 -28.07 23.00
N PRO A 152 -21.45 -28.90 23.97
CA PRO A 152 -22.05 -28.87 25.30
C PRO A 152 -21.69 -27.55 26.01
N HIS A 153 -22.66 -26.92 26.65
CA HIS A 153 -22.40 -25.82 27.57
C HIS A 153 -21.84 -26.37 28.87
N LEU A 154 -20.67 -25.88 29.29
CA LEU A 154 -20.00 -26.32 30.51
C LEU A 154 -20.21 -25.32 31.65
N CYS A 155 -20.38 -25.83 32.85
CA CYS A 155 -20.56 -25.01 34.05
C CYS A 155 -19.28 -24.22 34.34
N PRO A 156 -19.34 -22.90 34.54
CA PRO A 156 -18.15 -22.10 34.85
C PRO A 156 -17.55 -22.43 36.22
N LYS A 157 -18.31 -23.06 37.13
CA LYS A 157 -17.86 -23.38 38.50
C LYS A 157 -17.20 -24.75 38.63
N CYS A 158 -17.69 -25.76 37.88
CA CYS A 158 -17.27 -27.15 38.07
C CYS A 158 -17.06 -27.92 36.77
N SER A 159 -17.17 -27.24 35.62
CA SER A 159 -17.04 -27.82 34.27
C SER A 159 -18.01 -28.95 33.94
N GLY A 160 -19.02 -29.20 34.79
CA GLY A 160 -20.10 -30.15 34.52
C GLY A 160 -20.99 -29.67 33.37
N LYS A 161 -21.56 -30.60 32.60
CA LYS A 161 -22.49 -30.26 31.50
C LYS A 161 -23.74 -29.57 32.06
N LEU A 162 -24.09 -28.43 31.48
CA LEU A 162 -25.29 -27.67 31.83
C LEU A 162 -26.52 -28.25 31.12
N LYS A 163 -27.63 -28.29 31.83
CA LYS A 163 -28.96 -28.54 31.28
C LYS A 163 -29.55 -27.21 30.83
N LEU A 164 -30.01 -27.13 29.60
CA LEU A 164 -30.66 -25.95 29.05
C LEU A 164 -32.18 -26.11 29.11
N LYS A 165 -32.88 -25.00 29.35
CA LYS A 165 -34.33 -24.89 29.21
C LYS A 165 -34.64 -23.59 28.47
N ASP A 166 -35.17 -23.73 27.26
CA ASP A 166 -35.56 -22.59 26.43
C ASP A 166 -37.05 -22.30 26.60
N ARG A 167 -37.39 -21.01 26.65
CA ARG A 167 -38.76 -20.50 26.62
C ARG A 167 -38.82 -19.22 25.81
N THR A 168 -39.89 -19.07 25.04
CA THR A 168 -40.07 -17.92 24.16
C THR A 168 -41.28 -17.13 24.60
N THR A 169 -41.18 -15.80 24.50
CA THR A 169 -42.28 -14.85 24.64
C THR A 169 -42.42 -14.03 23.36
N ASP A 170 -43.44 -13.18 23.29
CA ASP A 170 -43.60 -12.27 22.14
C ASP A 170 -42.41 -11.33 21.96
N LYS A 171 -41.70 -10.99 23.04
CA LYS A 171 -40.62 -9.99 23.04
C LYS A 171 -39.22 -10.56 23.21
N LYS A 172 -39.07 -11.79 23.72
CA LYS A 172 -37.77 -12.34 24.13
C LYS A 172 -37.67 -13.84 23.89
N PHE A 173 -36.47 -14.30 23.55
CA PHE A 173 -36.02 -15.68 23.73
C PHE A 173 -35.28 -15.76 25.06
N ILE A 174 -35.62 -16.75 25.90
CA ILE A 174 -35.04 -16.90 27.22
C ILE A 174 -34.46 -18.30 27.34
N THR A 175 -33.18 -18.39 27.69
CA THR A 175 -32.45 -19.66 27.90
C THR A 175 -31.98 -19.73 29.34
N ASP A 176 -32.50 -20.70 30.09
CA ASP A 176 -32.06 -21.02 31.45
C ASP A 176 -31.01 -22.13 31.40
N TYR A 177 -29.84 -21.89 32.00
CA TYR A 177 -28.74 -22.83 32.16
C TYR A 177 -28.69 -23.35 33.60
N LEU A 178 -28.74 -24.66 33.79
CA LEU A 178 -28.78 -25.29 35.11
C LEU A 178 -27.69 -26.36 35.25
N CYS A 179 -26.88 -26.28 36.31
CA CYS A 179 -25.89 -27.29 36.65
C CYS A 179 -26.42 -28.22 37.74
N ALA A 180 -26.59 -29.50 37.41
CA ALA A 180 -27.02 -30.51 38.39
C ALA A 180 -25.95 -30.82 39.44
N SER A 181 -24.67 -30.64 39.12
CA SER A 181 -23.56 -31.02 40.02
C SER A 181 -23.28 -30.02 41.14
N CYS A 182 -23.51 -28.72 40.90
CA CYS A 182 -23.15 -27.66 41.87
C CYS A 182 -24.27 -26.62 42.08
N GLY A 183 -25.43 -26.82 41.47
CA GLY A 183 -26.59 -25.93 41.61
C GLY A 183 -26.46 -24.57 40.92
N PHE A 184 -25.42 -24.36 40.09
CA PHE A 184 -25.28 -23.13 39.32
C PHE A 184 -26.48 -22.91 38.38
N THR A 185 -27.02 -21.70 38.37
CA THR A 185 -28.06 -21.26 37.45
C THR A 185 -27.69 -19.94 36.78
N LYS A 186 -28.05 -19.79 35.51
CA LYS A 186 -27.92 -18.54 34.74
C LYS A 186 -29.12 -18.44 33.81
N THR A 187 -29.69 -17.25 33.66
CA THR A 187 -30.70 -16.97 32.65
C THR A 187 -30.13 -15.96 31.66
N GLU A 188 -30.21 -16.26 30.38
CA GLU A 188 -29.90 -15.33 29.30
C GLU A 188 -31.20 -14.96 28.59
N GLU A 189 -31.38 -13.67 28.35
CA GLU A 189 -32.51 -13.13 27.61
C GLU A 189 -31.99 -12.46 26.35
N LEU A 190 -32.47 -12.91 25.20
CA LEU A 190 -32.25 -12.27 23.92
C LEU A 190 -33.56 -11.57 23.52
N GLU A 191 -33.51 -10.25 23.40
CA GLU A 191 -34.65 -9.51 22.88
C GLU A 191 -34.93 -9.93 21.44
N ARG A 192 -36.21 -10.17 21.14
CA ARG A 192 -36.69 -10.30 19.77
C ARG A 192 -36.65 -8.91 19.18
N THR A 193 -35.53 -8.56 18.57
CA THR A 193 -35.49 -7.48 17.59
C THR A 193 -36.47 -7.88 16.50
N VAL A 194 -37.70 -7.37 16.58
CA VAL A 194 -38.45 -7.09 15.36
C VAL A 194 -37.49 -6.23 14.58
N HIS A 195 -37.04 -6.69 13.40
CA HIS A 195 -36.45 -5.77 12.44
C HIS A 195 -37.52 -4.71 12.24
N SER A 196 -37.44 -3.61 13.00
CA SER A 196 -38.18 -2.42 12.68
C SER A 196 -37.87 -2.20 11.21
N GLN A 197 -38.92 -2.09 10.40
CA GLN A 197 -38.79 -1.57 9.05
C GLN A 197 -37.76 -0.45 9.13
N GLU A 198 -36.66 -0.56 8.36
CA GLU A 198 -35.57 0.43 8.37
C GLU A 198 -36.22 1.79 8.56
N GLU A 199 -35.98 2.44 9.71
CA GLU A 199 -36.65 3.69 10.02
C GLU A 199 -36.41 4.59 8.81
N SER A 200 -37.50 5.00 8.16
CA SER A 200 -37.44 5.77 6.93
C SER A 200 -36.64 7.03 7.21
N ASP A 201 -35.36 7.05 6.82
CA ASP A 201 -34.47 8.19 6.99
C ASP A 201 -34.97 9.33 6.10
N PRO A 202 -35.68 10.31 6.66
CA PRO A 202 -36.39 11.31 5.87
C PRO A 202 -35.42 12.21 5.10
N ASP A 203 -34.18 12.33 5.61
CA ASP A 203 -33.14 13.18 5.03
C ASP A 203 -32.20 12.38 4.10
N PHE A 204 -32.50 11.11 3.82
CA PHE A 204 -31.61 10.26 3.03
C PHE A 204 -31.39 10.84 1.63
N GLU A 205 -32.44 11.16 0.88
CA GLU A 205 -32.28 11.61 -0.52
C GLU A 205 -31.55 12.96 -0.62
N PHE A 206 -31.82 13.85 0.34
CA PHE A 206 -31.11 15.12 0.46
C PHE A 206 -29.61 14.89 0.72
N ASN A 207 -29.27 14.05 1.71
CA ASN A 207 -27.88 13.76 2.03
C ASN A 207 -27.19 12.91 0.95
N ARG A 208 -27.93 12.06 0.26
CA ARG A 208 -27.45 11.30 -0.89
C ARG A 208 -27.02 12.23 -2.00
N THR A 209 -27.85 13.19 -2.37
CA THR A 209 -27.51 14.22 -3.36
C THR A 209 -26.30 15.06 -2.91
N ARG A 210 -26.21 15.36 -1.61
CA ARG A 210 -25.10 16.15 -1.05
C ARG A 210 -23.77 15.38 -0.99
N PHE A 211 -23.80 14.09 -0.69
CA PHE A 211 -22.60 13.31 -0.35
C PHE A 211 -22.17 12.32 -1.45
N CYS A 212 -23.10 11.76 -2.21
CA CYS A 212 -22.78 10.84 -3.30
C CYS A 212 -22.50 11.66 -4.57
N LEU A 213 -21.23 11.76 -4.96
CA LEU A 213 -20.84 12.52 -6.14
C LEU A 213 -21.53 12.00 -7.40
N SER A 214 -21.97 12.93 -8.23
CA SER A 214 -22.33 12.65 -9.61
C SER A 214 -21.11 12.19 -10.41
N LYS A 215 -21.36 11.63 -11.60
CA LYS A 215 -20.28 11.22 -12.51
C LYS A 215 -19.36 12.39 -12.88
N GLU A 216 -19.91 13.57 -13.08
CA GLU A 216 -19.13 14.76 -13.45
C GLU A 216 -18.23 15.23 -12.29
N GLU A 217 -18.79 15.37 -11.09
CA GLU A 217 -18.04 15.78 -9.91
C GLU A 217 -16.96 14.75 -9.55
N GLY A 218 -17.27 13.47 -9.67
CA GLY A 218 -16.32 12.39 -9.42
C GLY A 218 -15.17 12.34 -10.42
N GLU A 219 -15.40 12.68 -11.70
CA GLU A 219 -14.33 12.77 -12.69
C GLU A 219 -13.43 13.99 -12.45
N LYS A 220 -14.03 15.14 -12.07
CA LYS A 220 -13.27 16.33 -11.64
C LYS A 220 -12.36 15.99 -10.46
N TRP A 221 -12.89 15.31 -9.45
CA TRP A 221 -12.09 14.84 -8.31
C TRP A 221 -10.94 13.93 -8.72
N ARG A 222 -11.17 12.99 -9.65
CA ARG A 222 -10.10 12.12 -10.19
C ARG A 222 -8.98 12.94 -10.82
N GLN A 223 -9.33 13.96 -11.61
CA GLN A 223 -8.36 14.84 -12.25
C GLN A 223 -7.59 15.66 -11.21
N GLU A 224 -8.27 16.20 -10.20
CA GLU A 224 -7.65 16.95 -9.11
C GLU A 224 -6.64 16.09 -8.35
N LEU A 225 -6.97 14.83 -8.03
CA LEU A 225 -6.01 13.90 -7.41
C LEU A 225 -4.78 13.64 -8.27
N ALA A 226 -4.96 13.50 -9.59
CA ALA A 226 -3.83 13.33 -10.51
C ALA A 226 -2.92 14.58 -10.50
N ASN A 227 -3.51 15.77 -10.55
CA ASN A 227 -2.78 17.03 -10.48
C ASN A 227 -2.03 17.19 -9.14
N MET A 228 -2.65 16.79 -8.02
CA MET A 228 -2.01 16.82 -6.70
C MET A 228 -0.77 15.90 -6.65
N GLU A 229 -0.84 14.70 -7.24
CA GLU A 229 0.29 13.77 -7.29
C GLU A 229 1.43 14.30 -8.20
N GLU A 230 1.11 15.00 -9.28
CA GLU A 230 2.11 15.70 -10.10
C GLU A 230 2.78 16.85 -9.35
N MET A 231 1.97 17.68 -8.66
CA MET A 231 2.47 18.77 -7.84
C MET A 231 3.39 18.27 -6.71
N LYS A 232 3.04 17.14 -6.08
CA LYS A 232 3.89 16.48 -5.08
C LYS A 232 5.26 16.13 -5.66
N LYS A 233 5.31 15.52 -6.86
CA LYS A 233 6.58 15.21 -7.54
C LYS A 233 7.42 16.46 -7.83
N LEU A 234 6.79 17.58 -8.19
CA LEU A 234 7.50 18.85 -8.41
C LEU A 234 8.08 19.40 -7.10
N VAL A 235 7.29 19.40 -6.02
CA VAL A 235 7.73 19.83 -4.69
C VAL A 235 8.88 18.95 -4.19
N ASP A 236 8.81 17.63 -4.40
CA ASP A 236 9.88 16.71 -4.01
C ASP A 236 11.18 16.98 -4.78
N LYS A 237 11.08 17.26 -6.10
CA LYS A 237 12.22 17.70 -6.91
C LYS A 237 12.81 19.02 -6.41
N TRP A 238 11.97 19.99 -6.04
CA TRP A 238 12.45 21.26 -5.50
C TRP A 238 13.15 21.10 -4.16
N LYS A 239 12.59 20.27 -3.26
CA LYS A 239 13.22 19.96 -1.97
C LYS A 239 14.56 19.24 -2.13
N GLU A 240 14.67 18.35 -3.12
CA GLU A 240 15.95 17.68 -3.43
C GLU A 240 16.99 18.69 -3.91
N LYS A 241 16.62 19.59 -4.84
CA LYS A 241 17.51 20.65 -5.31
C LYS A 241 17.96 21.61 -4.22
N ASP A 242 17.06 21.95 -3.30
CA ASP A 242 17.39 22.83 -2.18
C ASP A 242 18.34 22.16 -1.18
N LYS A 243 18.18 20.85 -0.95
CA LYS A 243 19.10 20.05 -0.10
C LYS A 243 20.50 19.92 -0.70
N HIS A 244 20.60 19.77 -2.02
CA HIS A 244 21.87 19.57 -2.73
C HIS A 244 22.34 20.83 -3.46
N LYS A 245 21.93 22.01 -2.99
CA LYS A 245 22.20 23.29 -3.66
C LYS A 245 23.68 23.48 -3.99
N THR A 246 24.56 23.15 -3.05
CA THR A 246 26.02 23.24 -3.22
C THR A 246 26.55 22.32 -4.33
N GLU A 247 26.00 21.12 -4.44
CA GLU A 247 26.39 20.15 -5.45
C GLU A 247 25.81 20.51 -6.81
N TYR A 248 24.58 21.02 -6.87
CA TYR A 248 23.96 21.54 -8.08
C TYR A 248 24.69 22.78 -8.63
N ASP A 249 25.13 23.69 -7.75
CA ASP A 249 25.99 24.81 -8.13
C ASP A 249 27.33 24.31 -8.69
N ALA A 250 27.93 23.28 -8.09
CA ALA A 250 29.14 22.66 -8.61
C ALA A 250 28.92 21.95 -9.97
N ILE A 251 27.76 21.32 -10.20
CA ILE A 251 27.39 20.77 -11.53
C ILE A 251 27.33 21.89 -12.58
N ASN A 252 26.74 23.04 -12.24
CA ASN A 252 26.66 24.20 -13.14
C ASN A 252 28.04 24.76 -13.50
N ASN A 253 29.02 24.61 -12.60
CA ASN A 253 30.41 25.02 -12.81
C ASN A 253 31.27 23.99 -13.58
N LEU A 254 30.78 22.76 -13.81
CA LEU A 254 31.51 21.77 -14.61
C LEU A 254 31.57 22.18 -16.08
N LYS A 255 32.77 22.12 -16.67
CA LYS A 255 32.93 22.29 -18.11
C LYS A 255 32.37 21.07 -18.84
N LYS A 256 31.23 21.24 -19.51
CA LYS A 256 30.59 20.21 -20.34
C LYS A 256 31.26 20.18 -21.71
N LEU A 257 32.30 19.37 -21.84
CA LEU A 257 33.08 19.27 -23.08
C LEU A 257 32.43 18.29 -24.05
N THR A 258 32.37 18.66 -25.32
CA THR A 258 32.11 17.71 -26.42
C THR A 258 33.36 16.87 -26.69
N VAL A 259 33.25 15.80 -27.48
CA VAL A 259 34.39 14.95 -27.87
C VAL A 259 35.51 15.76 -28.54
N VAL A 260 35.15 16.70 -29.42
CA VAL A 260 36.12 17.59 -30.09
C VAL A 260 36.81 18.52 -29.09
N ALA A 261 36.06 19.10 -28.15
CA ALA A 261 36.63 19.97 -27.11
C ALA A 261 37.53 19.19 -26.13
N LEU A 262 37.20 17.92 -25.87
CA LEU A 262 38.02 17.00 -25.07
C LEU A 262 39.35 16.70 -25.76
N GLU A 263 39.34 16.42 -27.06
CA GLU A 263 40.55 16.19 -27.85
C GLU A 263 41.46 17.42 -27.85
N ASN A 264 40.88 18.60 -28.10
CA ASN A 264 41.61 19.88 -28.07
C ASN A 264 42.19 20.22 -26.69
N LEU A 265 41.60 19.69 -25.61
CA LEU A 265 42.13 19.85 -24.26
C LEU A 265 43.32 18.91 -24.00
N LEU A 266 43.20 17.64 -24.39
CA LEU A 266 44.15 16.59 -24.01
C LEU A 266 45.37 16.52 -24.93
N ALA A 267 45.21 16.69 -26.25
CA ALA A 267 46.31 16.54 -27.20
C ALA A 267 47.50 17.47 -26.90
N PRO A 268 47.32 18.79 -26.66
CA PRO A 268 48.45 19.67 -26.35
C PRO A 268 49.14 19.35 -25.02
N LEU A 269 48.37 18.88 -24.02
CA LEU A 269 48.91 18.48 -22.72
C LEU A 269 49.76 17.21 -22.84
N CYS A 270 49.33 16.27 -23.68
CA CYS A 270 50.06 15.04 -23.97
C CYS A 270 51.37 15.36 -24.70
N GLU A 271 51.32 16.16 -25.77
CA GLU A 271 52.50 16.52 -26.56
C GLU A 271 53.57 17.22 -25.72
N LYS A 272 53.18 18.16 -24.85
CA LYS A 272 54.09 18.84 -23.93
C LYS A 272 54.80 17.88 -22.96
N ALA A 273 54.19 16.74 -22.66
CA ALA A 273 54.75 15.70 -21.78
C ALA A 273 55.48 14.58 -22.53
N GLN A 274 55.76 14.78 -23.82
CA GLN A 274 56.39 13.82 -24.73
C GLN A 274 55.52 12.59 -25.06
N TYR A 275 54.20 12.74 -24.99
CA TYR A 275 53.24 11.78 -25.52
C TYR A 275 52.70 12.29 -26.85
N ILE A 276 53.08 11.66 -27.96
CA ILE A 276 52.76 12.13 -29.31
C ILE A 276 51.65 11.28 -29.94
N LYS A 277 51.03 11.79 -31.01
CA LYS A 277 49.97 11.10 -31.76
C LYS A 277 48.79 10.69 -30.87
N PHE A 278 48.34 11.60 -30.00
CA PHE A 278 47.09 11.39 -29.28
C PHE A 278 45.93 11.29 -30.26
N GLN A 279 45.13 10.23 -30.15
CA GLN A 279 43.98 9.98 -31.00
C GLN A 279 42.84 9.39 -30.18
N LEU A 280 41.62 9.87 -30.44
CA LEU A 280 40.40 9.25 -29.94
C LEU A 280 39.95 8.17 -30.93
N GLY A 281 39.58 7.00 -30.40
CA GLY A 281 39.01 5.91 -31.18
C GLY A 281 37.49 6.03 -31.30
N THR A 282 36.87 4.97 -31.83
CA THR A 282 35.41 4.91 -32.02
C THR A 282 34.68 4.92 -30.67
N ALA A 283 33.73 5.85 -30.53
CA ALA A 283 32.90 5.94 -29.34
C ALA A 283 31.92 4.76 -29.22
N ASP A 284 31.76 4.24 -28.02
CA ASP A 284 30.72 3.28 -27.64
C ASP A 284 29.57 4.02 -26.96
N ILE A 285 28.39 3.99 -27.60
CA ILE A 285 27.17 4.65 -27.15
C ILE A 285 26.28 3.58 -26.51
N GLY A 286 26.61 3.21 -25.28
CA GLY A 286 25.82 2.29 -24.46
C GLY A 286 24.94 3.03 -23.46
N LYS A 287 24.90 2.53 -22.22
CA LYS A 287 24.28 3.25 -21.08
C LYS A 287 24.96 4.60 -20.81
N ASP A 288 26.27 4.65 -21.05
CA ASP A 288 27.14 5.82 -20.92
C ASP A 288 27.98 5.94 -22.20
N LEU A 289 28.32 7.16 -22.59
CA LEU A 289 29.25 7.41 -23.69
C LEU A 289 30.69 7.12 -23.23
N THR A 290 31.34 6.16 -23.89
CA THR A 290 32.74 5.79 -23.62
C THR A 290 33.57 5.95 -24.89
N VAL A 291 34.73 6.58 -24.77
CA VAL A 291 35.64 6.84 -25.89
C VAL A 291 37.03 6.28 -25.56
N PRO A 292 37.53 5.27 -26.31
CA PRO A 292 38.90 4.81 -26.16
C PRO A 292 39.86 5.85 -26.74
N PHE A 293 41.10 5.89 -26.24
CA PHE A 293 42.16 6.71 -26.80
C PHE A 293 43.47 5.94 -26.90
N THR A 294 44.32 6.39 -27.81
CA THR A 294 45.68 5.89 -28.03
C THR A 294 46.66 7.05 -28.04
N VAL A 295 47.85 6.86 -27.49
CA VAL A 295 48.96 7.83 -27.58
C VAL A 295 50.29 7.11 -27.55
N HIS A 296 51.33 7.69 -28.16
CA HIS A 296 52.65 7.07 -28.27
C HIS A 296 53.65 7.74 -27.34
N GLU A 297 54.45 6.95 -26.62
CA GLU A 297 55.57 7.44 -25.81
C GLU A 297 56.73 7.84 -26.72
N ALA A 298 57.18 9.10 -26.60
CA ALA A 298 58.32 9.61 -27.35
C ALA A 298 59.59 9.73 -26.50
N ASN A 299 59.51 9.55 -25.17
CA ASN A 299 60.66 9.53 -24.28
C ASN A 299 61.24 8.11 -24.19
N PRO A 300 62.44 7.86 -24.75
CA PRO A 300 63.05 6.52 -24.79
C PRO A 300 63.54 6.04 -23.41
N ASP A 301 63.73 6.95 -22.46
CA ASP A 301 64.28 6.65 -21.14
C ASP A 301 63.18 6.36 -20.10
N ARG A 302 61.90 6.54 -20.45
CA ARG A 302 60.79 6.36 -19.54
C ARG A 302 60.32 4.90 -19.55
N ALA A 303 60.47 4.23 -18.41
CA ALA A 303 59.95 2.87 -18.22
C ALA A 303 58.41 2.80 -18.33
N ASP A 304 57.90 1.68 -18.82
CA ASP A 304 56.48 1.41 -19.10
C ASP A 304 55.55 1.84 -17.97
N LEU A 305 55.83 1.39 -16.74
CA LEU A 305 55.01 1.70 -15.57
C LEU A 305 55.01 3.20 -15.27
N ALA A 306 56.18 3.84 -15.32
CA ALA A 306 56.31 5.27 -15.08
C ALA A 306 55.55 6.09 -16.14
N SER A 307 55.58 5.65 -17.40
CA SER A 307 54.84 6.24 -18.52
C SER A 307 53.32 6.16 -18.26
N SER A 308 52.77 4.97 -18.02
CA SER A 308 51.34 4.80 -17.70
C SER A 308 50.88 5.68 -16.53
N HIS A 309 51.65 5.72 -15.44
CA HIS A 309 51.31 6.53 -14.26
C HIS A 309 51.37 8.03 -14.53
N ALA A 310 52.37 8.50 -15.27
CA ALA A 310 52.52 9.91 -15.61
C ALA A 310 51.38 10.39 -16.52
N LEU A 311 51.04 9.64 -17.58
CA LEU A 311 49.91 9.95 -18.45
C LEU A 311 48.59 9.93 -17.67
N GLN A 312 48.40 8.93 -16.82
CA GLN A 312 47.19 8.82 -16.00
C GLN A 312 47.01 10.06 -15.10
N LYS A 313 48.10 10.59 -14.53
CA LYS A 313 48.06 11.82 -13.72
C LYS A 313 47.69 13.04 -14.56
N ILE A 314 48.25 13.19 -15.75
CA ILE A 314 47.95 14.30 -16.67
C ILE A 314 46.47 14.28 -17.04
N VAL A 315 45.96 13.14 -17.51
CA VAL A 315 44.57 12.97 -17.93
C VAL A 315 43.62 13.20 -16.75
N LYS A 316 43.86 12.60 -15.59
CA LYS A 316 43.00 12.79 -14.40
C LYS A 316 42.93 14.25 -13.97
N ASN A 317 44.05 14.97 -13.98
CA ASN A 317 44.10 16.38 -13.61
C ASN A 317 43.38 17.27 -14.62
N ALA A 318 43.60 17.05 -15.92
CA ALA A 318 42.94 17.81 -16.98
C ALA A 318 41.41 17.68 -16.93
N LEU A 319 40.91 16.50 -16.54
CA LEU A 319 39.48 16.19 -16.54
C LEU A 319 38.77 16.51 -15.22
N ALA A 320 39.46 16.84 -14.13
CA ALA A 320 38.86 17.01 -12.80
C ALA A 320 37.67 18.01 -12.78
N GLY A 321 37.76 19.10 -13.54
CA GLY A 321 36.72 20.13 -13.65
C GLY A 321 35.74 19.97 -14.81
N THR A 322 35.72 18.81 -15.48
CA THR A 322 34.88 18.55 -16.67
C THR A 322 33.85 17.47 -16.41
N ASN A 323 32.97 17.22 -17.38
CA ASN A 323 32.03 16.10 -17.36
C ASN A 323 32.64 14.76 -17.84
N TRP A 324 33.96 14.62 -17.89
CA TRP A 324 34.66 13.42 -18.35
C TRP A 324 35.54 12.81 -17.26
N ARG A 325 35.68 11.48 -17.22
CA ARG A 325 36.65 10.81 -16.33
C ARG A 325 37.38 9.68 -17.04
N LEU A 326 38.65 9.49 -16.67
CA LEU A 326 39.37 8.26 -17.00
C LEU A 326 38.73 7.09 -16.27
N MET A 327 38.47 6.00 -16.99
CA MET A 327 37.89 4.79 -16.44
C MET A 327 38.83 4.08 -15.45
N SER A 328 38.26 3.20 -14.62
CA SER A 328 38.97 2.53 -13.51
C SER A 328 39.99 1.48 -13.96
N ASP A 329 39.90 1.02 -15.21
CA ASP A 329 40.88 0.14 -15.85
C ASP A 329 42.22 0.84 -16.14
N GLY A 330 42.27 2.18 -16.04
CA GLY A 330 43.52 2.94 -16.10
C GLY A 330 44.08 3.04 -17.52
N ILE A 331 45.41 3.06 -17.61
CA ILE A 331 46.15 3.19 -18.88
C ILE A 331 47.09 2.00 -19.04
N SER A 332 46.88 1.21 -20.09
CA SER A 332 47.76 0.11 -20.46
C SER A 332 48.86 0.58 -21.39
N TYR A 333 50.07 0.07 -21.18
CA TYR A 333 51.23 0.29 -22.02
C TYR A 333 51.57 -1.01 -22.79
N ARG A 334 51.90 -0.89 -24.08
CA ARG A 334 52.44 -1.99 -24.88
C ARG A 334 53.34 -1.45 -25.99
N MET A 335 54.63 -1.80 -25.97
CA MET A 335 55.59 -1.47 -27.04
C MET A 335 55.59 0.02 -27.43
N GLY A 336 55.56 0.93 -26.45
CA GLY A 336 55.52 2.37 -26.69
C GLY A 336 54.14 2.97 -27.00
N ILE A 337 53.09 2.15 -27.06
CA ILE A 337 51.71 2.60 -27.28
C ILE A 337 50.95 2.52 -25.95
N LEU A 338 50.38 3.64 -25.53
CA LEU A 338 49.51 3.73 -24.37
C LEU A 338 48.05 3.83 -24.81
N THR A 339 47.19 3.07 -24.15
CA THR A 339 45.74 3.05 -24.42
C THR A 339 44.94 3.18 -23.15
N GLY A 340 43.79 3.81 -23.24
CA GLY A 340 42.85 3.96 -22.12
C GLY A 340 41.45 4.29 -22.59
N ARG A 341 40.52 4.44 -21.65
CA ARG A 341 39.11 4.77 -21.94
C ARG A 341 38.62 5.94 -21.11
N LEU A 342 37.92 6.86 -21.77
CA LEU A 342 37.28 8.03 -21.15
C LEU A 342 35.77 7.84 -21.15
N ARG A 343 35.13 8.15 -20.02
CA ARG A 343 33.67 8.11 -19.87
C ARG A 343 33.11 9.52 -19.71
N ALA A 344 32.05 9.83 -20.43
CA ALA A 344 31.29 11.07 -20.27
C ALA A 344 30.13 10.90 -19.28
N TYR A 345 29.80 11.98 -18.59
CA TYR A 345 28.63 12.12 -17.72
C TYR A 345 27.73 13.22 -18.29
N GLU A 346 26.47 12.88 -18.60
CA GLU A 346 25.52 13.83 -19.22
C GLU A 346 24.22 14.00 -18.42
N ARG A 347 23.75 12.94 -17.76
CA ARG A 347 22.51 12.97 -16.98
C ARG A 347 22.74 13.71 -15.67
N GLU A 348 21.73 14.50 -15.25
CA GLU A 348 21.78 15.32 -14.03
C GLU A 348 22.11 14.48 -12.78
N GLU A 349 21.51 13.29 -12.65
CA GLU A 349 21.79 12.34 -11.56
C GLU A 349 23.24 11.82 -11.54
N ASP A 350 23.83 11.61 -12.71
CA ASP A 350 25.18 11.06 -12.83
C ASP A 350 26.24 12.14 -12.59
N LEU A 351 25.95 13.39 -13.00
CA LEU A 351 26.74 14.57 -12.65
C LEU A 351 26.67 14.85 -11.14
N LEU A 352 25.52 14.66 -10.51
CA LEU A 352 25.38 14.80 -9.05
C LEU A 352 26.25 13.78 -8.31
N LYS A 353 26.20 12.50 -8.71
CA LYS A 353 27.09 11.47 -8.15
C LYS A 353 28.57 11.78 -8.39
N LEU A 354 28.90 12.36 -9.54
CA LEU A 354 30.26 12.76 -9.88
C LEU A 354 30.79 13.85 -8.93
N VAL A 355 29.98 14.88 -8.69
CA VAL A 355 30.30 15.97 -7.77
C VAL A 355 30.35 15.48 -6.32
N GLN A 356 29.38 14.67 -5.88
CA GLN A 356 29.36 14.10 -4.53
C GLN A 356 30.60 13.24 -4.24
N LYS A 357 31.06 12.44 -5.21
CA LYS A 357 32.33 11.69 -5.08
C LYS A 357 33.55 12.61 -5.00
N ALA A 358 33.55 13.73 -5.71
CA ALA A 358 34.64 14.70 -5.63
C ALA A 358 34.67 15.41 -4.26
N VAL A 359 33.50 15.80 -3.73
CA VAL A 359 33.36 16.42 -2.40
C VAL A 359 33.72 15.41 -1.29
N GLY A 360 33.23 14.18 -1.37
CA GLY A 360 33.53 13.11 -0.41
C GLY A 360 35.00 12.69 -0.37
N ASN A 361 35.73 12.81 -1.49
CA ASN A 361 37.17 12.57 -1.52
C ASN A 361 37.99 13.75 -0.96
N SER A 362 37.42 14.96 -0.89
CA SER A 362 38.04 16.13 -0.25
C SER A 362 37.81 16.21 1.26
N SER A 363 36.89 15.41 1.82
CA SER A 363 36.54 15.36 3.24
C SER A 363 37.04 14.09 3.96
N SER A 364 38.25 13.61 3.61
CA SER A 364 38.96 12.63 4.45
C SER A 364 39.56 13.31 5.70
N GLN A 365 38.69 13.71 6.63
CA GLN A 365 39.11 13.88 8.02
C GLN A 365 39.43 12.49 8.61
N PRO A 366 40.46 12.37 9.46
CA PRO A 366 40.78 11.11 10.13
C PRO A 366 39.61 10.69 11.03
N PRO A 367 39.38 9.38 11.21
CA PRO A 367 38.24 8.89 11.97
C PRO A 367 38.30 9.41 13.41
N GLU A 368 37.26 10.14 13.83
CA GLU A 368 37.05 10.45 15.23
C GLU A 368 36.93 9.14 16.02
N SER A 369 37.79 9.02 17.02
CA SER A 369 37.79 7.95 18.00
C SER A 369 36.40 7.79 18.59
N LYS A 370 35.83 6.59 18.48
CA LYS A 370 34.67 6.18 19.28
C LYS A 370 35.08 6.17 20.75
N LEU A 371 34.83 7.28 21.45
CA LEU A 371 34.68 7.28 22.90
C LEU A 371 33.29 6.72 23.19
N GLY A 372 33.26 5.49 23.69
CA GLY A 372 32.08 4.87 24.25
C GLY A 372 31.60 5.67 25.46
N TYR A 373 30.30 5.91 25.52
CA TYR A 373 29.62 6.33 26.73
C TYR A 373 28.98 5.10 27.38
N LEU A 374 29.41 4.87 28.62
CA LEU A 374 28.66 4.20 29.68
C LEU A 374 27.35 4.94 29.95
#